data_AF-A0A241WEK9-F1
#
_entry.id   AF-A0A241WEK9-F1
#
_cell.length_a   1.000
_cell.length_b   1.000
_cell.length_c   1.000
_cell.angle_alpha   90.00
_cell.angle_beta   90.00
_cell.angle_gamma   90.00
#
_symmetry.space_group_name_H-M   'P 1'
#
loop_
_entity.id
_entity.type
_entity.pdbx_description
1 polymer ?
#
loop_
_entity_poly.entity_id
_entity_poly.type
_entity_poly.pdbx_seq_one_letter_code
_entity_poly.pdbx_strand_id
1 'polypeptide(L)'
;MKNRIRLKFKPFLHALLLSTSTLTAYTLPTITNAASTSTATQISPVQIAQVVYGIKTNMTQRNLTSAEKNLYQQLYALANNQQNIYDPTITSIPQQYENIRAKIRLQFSTVQQLAVATYGSQAQQKILLAKNSFILMYYDALSRNNPKFFWSNLGAFVANDVRSNYALTFSLSNALDPLNVTNSQNILIAGMSIPTLQSTIMQANSTLVNGQADVMADIGGLSIMHQHYDSTVLAQQLASYGPNLAKAFQLQKIADDQSLQTGLNSSQFKQKATDAAIAFGIHEQEVILQPMWDKPLMRDFAKINDFMLSLSLENIGLRGDIFIGVNKFKLIFTPYLIIRAPLSATNLAAVKDRIAIARNGFLTLNEWKQNILYSPWIPTYQAQLGKGDGIYQPVGAR
;
A
#
# COMPACT_ATOMS: atom_id res chain seq x y z
N MET A 1 -40.05 39.78 7.85
CA MET A 1 -39.17 39.65 9.03
C MET A 1 -39.43 38.30 9.71
N LYS A 2 -38.39 37.47 9.85
CA LYS A 2 -38.27 36.22 10.64
C LYS A 2 -39.12 34.99 10.23
N ASN A 3 -38.51 34.21 9.34
CA ASN A 3 -38.57 32.74 9.32
C ASN A 3 -38.28 32.14 10.71
N ARG A 4 -39.03 31.10 11.11
CA ARG A 4 -38.49 29.91 11.81
C ARG A 4 -39.50 28.76 11.76
N ILE A 5 -39.33 27.92 10.76
CA ILE A 5 -39.81 26.54 10.75
C ILE A 5 -38.98 25.78 11.80
N ARG A 6 -39.60 25.33 12.89
CA ARG A 6 -39.02 24.33 13.81
C ARG A 6 -39.64 22.99 13.48
N LEU A 7 -38.89 22.12 12.80
CA LEU A 7 -39.24 20.72 12.62
C LEU A 7 -38.21 19.82 13.33
N LYS A 8 -38.74 19.09 14.33
CA LYS A 8 -38.51 17.69 14.68
C LYS A 8 -37.09 17.13 14.59
N PHE A 9 -36.50 16.73 15.73
CA PHE A 9 -35.64 15.53 15.90
C PHE A 9 -35.36 15.29 17.40
N LYS A 10 -36.42 15.04 18.19
CA LYS A 10 -36.29 14.76 19.63
C LYS A 10 -36.78 13.41 20.18
N PRO A 11 -37.24 12.41 19.38
CA PRO A 11 -37.41 11.06 19.91
C PRO A 11 -36.31 10.05 19.51
N PHE A 12 -35.34 10.40 18.66
CA PHE A 12 -34.30 9.44 18.22
C PHE A 12 -33.11 9.29 19.19
N LEU A 13 -32.99 10.17 20.19
CA LEU A 13 -31.88 10.15 21.16
C LEU A 13 -32.15 9.34 22.44
N HIS A 14 -33.37 8.81 22.64
CA HIS A 14 -33.72 8.01 23.83
C HIS A 14 -33.81 6.50 23.56
N ALA A 15 -33.65 6.06 22.30
CA ALA A 15 -33.59 4.63 21.95
C ALA A 15 -32.14 4.07 21.86
N LEU A 16 -31.12 4.88 22.17
CA LEU A 16 -29.71 4.50 22.02
C LEU A 16 -28.95 4.32 23.36
N LEU A 17 -29.65 4.31 24.51
CA LEU A 17 -29.02 4.30 25.84
C LEU A 17 -29.56 3.24 26.81
N LEU A 18 -30.35 2.26 26.34
CA LEU A 18 -30.81 1.14 27.17
C LEU A 18 -30.67 -0.20 26.41
N SER A 19 -29.42 -0.62 26.24
CA SER A 19 -29.09 -2.04 26.07
C SER A 19 -27.68 -2.32 26.59
N THR A 20 -27.44 -1.90 27.84
CA THR A 20 -26.36 -2.44 28.67
C THR A 20 -26.91 -3.62 29.46
N SER A 21 -26.04 -4.62 29.66
CA SER A 21 -26.21 -5.81 30.53
C SER A 21 -27.21 -6.89 30.11
N THR A 22 -26.76 -7.77 29.21
CA THR A 22 -26.69 -9.21 29.50
C THR A 22 -25.42 -9.78 28.87
N LEU A 23 -24.35 -9.85 29.67
CA LEU A 23 -23.21 -10.73 29.41
C LEU A 23 -23.69 -12.17 29.59
N THR A 24 -24.33 -12.74 28.57
CA THR A 24 -24.39 -14.19 28.44
C THR A 24 -23.04 -14.63 27.91
N ALA A 25 -22.35 -15.46 28.70
CA ALA A 25 -21.13 -16.14 28.30
C ALA A 25 -21.39 -16.90 26.98
N TYR A 26 -21.03 -16.27 25.86
CA TYR A 26 -20.88 -16.98 24.61
C TYR A 26 -19.65 -17.86 24.80
N THR A 27 -19.91 -19.15 25.03
CA THR A 27 -18.94 -20.20 24.75
C THR A 27 -18.45 -19.97 23.33
N LEU A 28 -17.21 -19.51 23.20
CA LEU A 28 -16.50 -19.47 21.94
C LEU A 28 -16.67 -20.85 21.30
N PRO A 29 -17.23 -20.96 20.08
CA PRO A 29 -17.11 -22.21 19.35
C PRO A 29 -15.60 -22.46 19.24
N THR A 30 -15.17 -23.58 19.80
CA THR A 30 -13.83 -24.13 19.62
C THR A 30 -13.50 -24.06 18.14
N ILE A 31 -12.61 -23.15 17.75
CA ILE A 31 -12.02 -23.09 16.42
C ILE A 31 -11.02 -24.26 16.37
N THR A 32 -11.57 -25.45 16.25
CA THR A 32 -10.83 -26.66 15.89
C THR A 32 -10.91 -26.82 14.38
N ASN A 33 -9.74 -26.82 13.76
CA ASN A 33 -9.44 -27.38 12.44
C ASN A 33 -9.63 -26.47 11.21
N ALA A 34 -8.59 -25.66 10.98
CA ALA A 34 -8.11 -25.37 9.62
C ALA A 34 -6.57 -25.22 9.57
N ALA A 35 -5.89 -25.02 10.70
CA ALA A 35 -4.42 -24.92 10.78
C ALA A 35 -3.70 -26.26 11.08
N SER A 36 -4.43 -27.34 11.39
CA SER A 36 -3.87 -28.57 12.00
C SER A 36 -3.60 -29.74 11.04
N THR A 37 -3.84 -29.61 9.73
CA THR A 37 -3.60 -30.71 8.77
C THR A 37 -2.42 -30.51 7.83
N SER A 38 -1.67 -29.40 7.96
CA SER A 38 -0.40 -29.27 7.25
C SER A 38 0.74 -29.62 8.20
N THR A 39 1.64 -30.51 7.78
CA THR A 39 2.92 -30.79 8.45
C THR A 39 3.81 -29.54 8.61
N ALA A 40 3.37 -28.38 8.11
CA ALA A 40 4.11 -27.13 8.09
C ALA A 40 3.85 -26.22 9.31
N THR A 41 2.76 -26.39 10.08
CA THR A 41 2.52 -25.53 11.27
C THR A 41 2.23 -26.36 12.53
N GLN A 42 3.10 -26.23 13.53
CA GLN A 42 3.11 -26.99 14.79
C GLN A 42 2.98 -26.04 15.99
N ILE A 43 1.84 -25.35 16.10
CA ILE A 43 1.48 -24.49 17.24
C ILE A 43 0.14 -24.91 17.84
N SER A 44 0.05 -24.94 19.17
CA SER A 44 -1.20 -25.25 19.89
C SER A 44 -2.23 -24.12 19.76
N PRO A 45 -3.54 -24.39 19.95
CA PRO A 45 -4.58 -23.35 19.94
C PRO A 45 -4.33 -22.20 20.93
N VAL A 46 -3.75 -22.48 22.11
CA VAL A 46 -3.40 -21.46 23.10
C VAL A 46 -2.29 -20.55 22.58
N GLN A 47 -1.26 -21.13 21.96
CA GLN A 47 -0.17 -20.35 21.33
C GLN A 47 -0.68 -19.53 20.15
N ILE A 48 -1.60 -20.07 19.33
CA ILE A 48 -2.29 -19.31 18.27
C ILE A 48 -3.00 -18.10 18.86
N ALA A 49 -3.78 -18.28 19.93
CA ALA A 49 -4.49 -17.18 20.57
C ALA A 49 -3.53 -16.12 21.13
N GLN A 50 -2.40 -16.54 21.71
CA GLN A 50 -1.35 -15.63 22.18
C GLN A 50 -0.71 -14.84 21.04
N VAL A 51 -0.39 -15.49 19.91
CA VAL A 51 0.16 -14.83 18.72
C VAL A 51 -0.83 -13.83 18.14
N VAL A 52 -2.10 -14.21 17.97
CA VAL A 52 -3.15 -13.31 17.46
C VAL A 52 -3.36 -12.12 18.38
N TYR A 53 -3.39 -12.34 19.69
CA TYR A 53 -3.46 -11.28 20.68
C TYR A 53 -2.25 -10.34 20.58
N GLY A 54 -1.04 -10.92 20.51
CA GLY A 54 0.22 -10.18 20.37
C GLY A 54 0.26 -9.32 19.10
N ILE A 55 -0.18 -9.83 17.95
CA ILE A 55 -0.28 -9.05 16.70
C ILE A 55 -1.17 -7.82 16.91
N LYS A 56 -2.35 -8.00 17.52
CA LYS A 56 -3.30 -6.90 17.75
C LYS A 56 -2.77 -5.87 18.73
N THR A 57 -2.18 -6.29 19.85
CA THR A 57 -1.60 -5.37 20.84
C THR A 57 -0.38 -4.65 20.28
N ASN A 58 0.39 -5.32 19.42
CA ASN A 58 1.55 -4.73 18.77
C ASN A 58 1.17 -3.71 17.68
N MET A 59 -0.09 -3.58 17.28
CA MET A 59 -0.51 -2.56 16.31
C MET A 59 -1.07 -1.29 16.97
N THR A 60 -0.83 -1.11 18.27
CA THR A 60 -1.37 0.03 19.00
C THR A 60 -0.75 1.35 18.56
N GLN A 61 -1.60 2.37 18.49
CA GLN A 61 -1.20 3.70 18.08
C GLN A 61 -0.36 4.35 19.17
N ARG A 62 0.66 5.09 18.76
CA ARG A 62 1.28 6.10 19.60
C ARG A 62 1.42 7.41 18.85
N ASN A 63 1.55 8.49 19.62
CA ASN A 63 1.91 9.78 19.07
C ASN A 63 3.37 9.75 18.58
N LEU A 64 3.62 10.44 17.47
CA LEU A 64 4.98 10.69 17.01
C LEU A 64 5.73 11.59 17.99
N THR A 65 7.00 11.28 18.22
CA THR A 65 7.92 12.18 18.93
C THR A 65 8.21 13.42 18.08
N SER A 66 8.79 14.46 18.68
CA SER A 66 9.19 15.66 17.94
C SER A 66 10.22 15.37 16.84
N ALA A 67 11.18 14.46 17.10
CA ALA A 67 12.16 14.04 16.11
C ALA A 67 11.50 13.31 14.92
N GLU A 68 10.53 12.44 15.20
CA GLU A 68 9.77 11.75 14.16
C GLU A 68 8.96 12.74 13.32
N LYS A 69 8.25 13.67 13.96
CA LYS A 69 7.51 14.72 13.24
C LYS A 69 8.42 15.51 12.30
N ASN A 70 9.63 15.87 12.76
CA ASN A 70 10.62 16.54 11.92
C ASN A 70 11.06 15.66 10.73
N LEU A 71 11.38 14.39 10.97
CA LEU A 71 11.68 13.44 9.90
C LEU A 71 10.57 13.42 8.84
N TYR A 72 9.31 13.19 9.24
CA TYR A 72 8.19 13.14 8.29
C TYR A 72 7.98 14.45 7.51
N GLN A 73 8.27 15.60 8.12
CA GLN A 73 8.28 16.89 7.40
C GLN A 73 9.40 16.96 6.36
N GLN A 74 10.61 16.50 6.68
CA GLN A 74 11.71 16.42 5.72
C GLN A 74 11.41 15.47 4.57
N LEU A 75 10.83 14.30 4.85
CA LEU A 75 10.38 13.35 3.83
C LEU A 75 9.34 13.97 2.91
N TYR A 76 8.39 14.72 3.48
CA TYR A 76 7.37 15.41 2.70
C TYR A 76 7.97 16.50 1.81
N ALA A 77 8.89 17.32 2.34
CA ALA A 77 9.59 18.32 1.55
C ALA A 77 10.38 17.69 0.39
N LEU A 78 11.09 16.59 0.66
CA LEU A 78 11.84 15.85 -0.36
C LEU A 78 10.91 15.29 -1.45
N ALA A 79 9.77 14.71 -1.07
CA ALA A 79 8.80 14.14 -2.01
C ALA A 79 8.15 15.19 -2.93
N ASN A 80 8.01 16.43 -2.45
CA ASN A 80 7.47 17.54 -3.23
C ASN A 80 8.53 18.27 -4.08
N ASN A 81 9.82 17.99 -3.88
CA ASN A 81 10.90 18.57 -4.67
C ASN A 81 11.11 17.82 -5.99
N GLN A 82 10.10 17.84 -6.87
CA GLN A 82 10.13 17.14 -8.16
C GLN A 82 10.75 17.98 -9.29
N GLN A 83 10.80 19.31 -9.13
CA GLN A 83 11.28 20.22 -10.17
C GLN A 83 12.77 20.00 -10.54
N ASN A 84 13.60 19.59 -9.57
CA ASN A 84 15.03 19.36 -9.79
C ASN A 84 15.37 17.97 -10.36
N ILE A 85 14.35 17.13 -10.55
CA ILE A 85 14.52 15.76 -11.05
C ILE A 85 14.66 15.78 -12.57
N TYR A 86 13.85 16.57 -13.27
CA TYR A 86 14.00 16.81 -14.70
C TYR A 86 15.26 17.65 -14.99
N ASP A 87 15.94 17.39 -16.10
CA ASP A 87 17.13 18.11 -16.53
C ASP A 87 16.97 18.52 -18.01
N PRO A 88 16.70 19.80 -18.30
CA PRO A 88 16.46 20.26 -19.66
C PRO A 88 17.71 20.21 -20.55
N THR A 89 18.90 20.00 -19.99
CA THR A 89 20.14 19.89 -20.77
C THR A 89 20.29 18.53 -21.44
N ILE A 90 19.55 17.50 -20.98
CA ILE A 90 19.55 16.17 -21.56
C ILE A 90 18.47 16.09 -22.63
N THR A 91 18.89 16.03 -23.89
CA THR A 91 17.97 16.03 -25.05
C THR A 91 17.47 14.65 -25.44
N SER A 92 18.23 13.59 -25.13
CA SER A 92 17.83 12.20 -25.39
C SER A 92 16.77 11.74 -24.38
N ILE A 93 15.58 11.37 -24.87
CA ILE A 93 14.45 10.93 -24.03
C ILE A 93 14.79 9.70 -23.18
N PRO A 94 15.38 8.61 -23.72
CA PRO A 94 15.82 7.48 -22.89
C PRO A 94 16.85 7.87 -21.82
N GLN A 95 17.81 8.74 -22.17
CA GLN A 95 18.82 9.20 -21.21
C GLN A 95 18.19 10.06 -20.11
N GLN A 96 17.26 10.93 -20.48
CA GLN A 96 16.54 11.77 -19.53
C GLN A 96 15.67 10.91 -18.59
N TYR A 97 15.03 9.86 -19.12
CA TYR A 97 14.30 8.89 -18.31
C TYR A 97 15.21 8.19 -17.29
N GLU A 98 16.37 7.66 -17.70
CA GLU A 98 17.31 7.03 -16.76
C GLU A 98 17.87 8.02 -15.74
N ASN A 99 18.15 9.26 -16.13
CA ASN A 99 18.59 10.31 -15.21
C ASN A 99 17.55 10.57 -14.11
N ILE A 100 16.27 10.69 -14.50
CA ILE A 100 15.16 10.84 -13.55
C ILE A 100 15.09 9.64 -12.59
N ARG A 101 15.14 8.40 -13.12
CA ARG A 101 15.11 7.18 -12.29
C ARG A 101 16.26 7.15 -11.29
N ALA A 102 17.47 7.51 -11.73
CA ALA A 102 18.64 7.57 -10.87
C ALA A 102 18.49 8.61 -9.74
N LYS A 103 17.98 9.80 -10.05
CA LYS A 103 17.70 10.84 -9.06
C LYS A 103 16.61 10.43 -8.06
N ILE A 104 15.55 9.75 -8.51
CA ILE A 104 14.52 9.21 -7.60
C ILE A 104 15.14 8.16 -6.66
N ARG A 105 15.96 7.24 -7.17
CA ARG A 105 16.69 6.26 -6.35
C ARG A 105 17.61 6.94 -5.33
N LEU A 106 18.28 8.03 -5.71
CA LEU A 106 19.09 8.81 -4.78
C LEU A 106 18.26 9.40 -3.64
N GLN A 107 17.05 9.90 -3.91
CA GLN A 107 16.15 10.38 -2.86
C GLN A 107 15.81 9.26 -1.86
N PHE A 108 15.58 8.02 -2.31
CA PHE A 108 15.39 6.89 -1.40
C PHE A 108 16.60 6.62 -0.49
N SER A 109 17.82 6.78 -1.01
CA SER A 109 19.04 6.71 -0.20
C SER A 109 19.08 7.83 0.85
N THR A 110 18.72 9.06 0.47
CA THR A 110 18.60 10.18 1.42
C THR A 110 17.56 9.90 2.51
N VAL A 111 16.38 9.37 2.14
CA VAL A 111 15.35 8.98 3.12
C VAL A 111 15.88 7.95 4.11
N GLN A 112 16.62 6.96 3.64
CA GLN A 112 17.23 5.96 4.51
C GLN A 112 18.23 6.61 5.49
N GLN A 113 19.08 7.53 5.03
CA GLN A 113 20.01 8.26 5.89
C GLN A 113 19.29 9.08 6.97
N LEU A 114 18.25 9.82 6.59
CA LEU A 114 17.44 10.61 7.52
C LEU A 114 16.74 9.73 8.56
N ALA A 115 16.20 8.59 8.13
CA ALA A 115 15.56 7.63 9.02
C ALA A 115 16.56 6.99 9.98
N VAL A 116 17.75 6.60 9.51
CA VAL A 116 18.84 6.07 10.37
C VAL A 116 19.29 7.11 11.39
N ALA A 117 19.44 8.37 11.00
CA ALA A 117 19.79 9.46 11.92
C ALA A 117 18.71 9.69 12.99
N THR A 118 17.43 9.45 12.66
CA THR A 118 16.30 9.65 13.58
C THR A 118 16.08 8.45 14.52
N TYR A 119 16.18 7.23 13.99
CA TYR A 119 15.80 6.01 14.72
C TYR A 119 17.00 5.18 15.22
N GLY A 120 18.20 5.44 14.73
CA GLY A 120 19.37 4.56 14.89
C GLY A 120 19.37 3.42 13.86
N SER A 121 20.55 2.86 13.59
CA SER A 121 20.76 1.82 12.58
C SER A 121 20.13 0.47 12.93
N GLN A 122 19.80 0.23 14.20
CA GLN A 122 19.18 -1.04 14.63
C GLN A 122 17.66 -1.08 14.40
N ALA A 123 17.02 0.09 14.25
CA ALA A 123 15.57 0.23 14.12
C ALA A 123 15.05 -0.04 12.69
N GLN A 124 15.43 -1.17 12.10
CA GLN A 124 15.20 -1.48 10.68
C GLN A 124 13.72 -1.43 10.29
N GLN A 125 12.82 -1.87 11.16
CA GLN A 125 11.37 -1.82 10.91
C GLN A 125 10.87 -0.37 10.73
N LYS A 126 11.35 0.55 11.57
CA LYS A 126 10.99 1.97 11.51
C LYS A 126 11.60 2.65 10.28
N ILE A 127 12.83 2.30 9.93
CA ILE A 127 13.49 2.78 8.72
C ILE A 127 12.71 2.35 7.47
N LEU A 128 12.29 1.09 7.39
CA LEU A 128 11.47 0.58 6.28
C LEU A 128 10.10 1.27 6.18
N LEU A 129 9.43 1.48 7.32
CA LEU A 129 8.14 2.21 7.35
C LEU A 129 8.29 3.70 6.96
N ALA A 130 9.43 4.33 7.26
CA ALA A 130 9.74 5.68 6.81
C ALA A 130 9.95 5.73 5.28
N LYS A 131 10.68 4.77 4.70
CA LYS A 131 10.84 4.63 3.23
C LYS A 131 9.48 4.45 2.54
N ASN A 132 8.61 3.58 3.06
CA ASN A 132 7.26 3.43 2.52
C ASN A 132 6.41 4.70 2.70
N SER A 133 6.54 5.42 3.82
CA SER A 133 5.83 6.70 4.00
C SER A 133 6.25 7.75 2.98
N PHE A 134 7.54 7.79 2.63
CA PHE A 134 8.03 8.63 1.55
C PHE A 134 7.40 8.26 0.19
N ILE A 135 7.27 6.96 -0.13
CA ILE A 135 6.54 6.49 -1.33
C ILE A 135 5.13 7.07 -1.39
N LEU A 136 4.39 7.01 -0.28
CA LEU A 136 3.03 7.54 -0.19
C LEU A 136 2.96 9.06 -0.43
N MET A 137 3.86 9.82 0.21
CA MET A 137 3.95 11.27 0.01
C MET A 137 4.33 11.63 -1.43
N TYR A 138 5.17 10.81 -2.06
CA TYR A 138 5.61 11.02 -3.42
C TYR A 138 4.48 10.77 -4.42
N TYR A 139 3.63 9.74 -4.21
CA TYR A 139 2.43 9.55 -5.02
C TYR A 139 1.44 10.71 -4.90
N ASP A 140 1.23 11.24 -3.68
CA ASP A 140 0.44 12.47 -3.49
C ASP A 140 1.03 13.62 -4.34
N ALA A 141 2.34 13.87 -4.25
CA ALA A 141 3.01 14.90 -5.04
C ALA A 141 2.86 14.70 -6.57
N LEU A 142 3.09 13.49 -7.08
CA LEU A 142 2.92 13.16 -8.50
C LEU A 142 1.48 13.40 -8.97
N SER A 143 0.50 12.94 -8.20
CA SER A 143 -0.91 13.06 -8.58
C SER A 143 -1.38 14.51 -8.68
N ARG A 144 -0.82 15.40 -7.84
CA ARG A 144 -1.12 16.84 -7.88
C ARG A 144 -0.38 17.56 -9.00
N ASN A 145 0.87 17.19 -9.25
CA ASN A 145 1.72 17.85 -10.24
C ASN A 145 1.43 17.37 -11.67
N ASN A 146 0.94 16.14 -11.85
CA ASN A 146 0.52 15.58 -13.12
C ASN A 146 -0.84 14.87 -13.01
N PRO A 147 -1.95 15.63 -12.86
CA PRO A 147 -3.28 15.06 -12.69
C PRO A 147 -3.79 14.29 -13.92
N LYS A 148 -3.11 14.40 -15.08
CA LYS A 148 -3.43 13.65 -16.30
C LYS A 148 -2.95 12.20 -16.24
N PHE A 149 -1.96 11.90 -15.41
CA PHE A 149 -1.33 10.59 -15.31
C PHE A 149 -1.95 9.77 -14.17
N PHE A 150 -2.99 9.01 -14.51
CA PHE A 150 -3.91 8.43 -13.51
C PHE A 150 -3.33 7.29 -12.67
N TRP A 151 -2.21 6.69 -13.08
CA TRP A 151 -1.63 5.54 -12.36
C TRP A 151 -1.36 5.86 -10.88
N SER A 152 -0.83 7.06 -10.60
CA SER A 152 -0.47 7.50 -9.24
C SER A 152 -1.64 7.50 -8.25
N ASN A 153 -2.88 7.62 -8.76
CA ASN A 153 -4.09 7.65 -7.95
C ASN A 153 -4.37 6.32 -7.24
N LEU A 154 -4.16 5.19 -7.92
CA LEU A 154 -4.32 3.87 -7.30
C LEU A 154 -3.06 3.47 -6.54
N GLY A 155 -1.89 3.81 -7.11
CA GLY A 155 -0.58 3.47 -6.53
C GLY A 155 -0.44 3.90 -5.07
N ALA A 156 -0.96 5.07 -4.70
CA ALA A 156 -0.96 5.54 -3.31
C ALA A 156 -1.69 4.57 -2.35
N PHE A 157 -2.87 4.07 -2.73
CA PHE A 157 -3.66 3.18 -1.88
C PHE A 157 -3.13 1.75 -1.86
N VAL A 158 -2.65 1.23 -3.00
CA VAL A 158 -1.96 -0.06 -3.06
C VAL A 158 -0.72 -0.03 -2.18
N ALA A 159 0.08 1.04 -2.26
CA ALA A 159 1.25 1.19 -1.42
C ALA A 159 0.92 1.31 0.07
N ASN A 160 -0.25 1.84 0.41
CA ASN A 160 -0.74 1.91 1.79
C ASN A 160 -1.24 0.56 2.31
N ASP A 161 -1.86 -0.26 1.46
CA ASP A 161 -2.25 -1.62 1.89
C ASP A 161 -1.01 -2.49 2.09
N VAL A 162 -0.01 -2.39 1.21
CA VAL A 162 1.30 -3.02 1.40
C VAL A 162 1.97 -2.56 2.70
N ARG A 163 1.88 -1.26 3.05
CA ARG A 163 2.36 -0.72 4.34
C ARG A 163 1.69 -1.39 5.54
N SER A 164 0.37 -1.55 5.47
CA SER A 164 -0.40 -2.20 6.53
C SER A 164 0.06 -3.65 6.73
N ASN A 165 0.43 -4.32 5.64
CA ASN A 165 0.99 -5.67 5.68
C ASN A 165 2.37 -5.70 6.32
N TYR A 166 3.25 -4.73 6.05
CA TYR A 166 4.54 -4.62 6.76
C TYR A 166 4.35 -4.53 8.27
N ALA A 167 3.39 -3.70 8.71
CA ALA A 167 3.11 -3.57 10.13
C ALA A 167 2.53 -4.86 10.73
N LEU A 168 1.66 -5.56 10.00
CA LEU A 168 1.13 -6.87 10.43
C LEU A 168 2.24 -7.92 10.55
N THR A 169 3.12 -8.03 9.55
CA THR A 169 4.19 -9.04 9.55
C THR A 169 5.26 -8.73 10.59
N PHE A 170 5.60 -7.45 10.80
CA PHE A 170 6.45 -7.06 11.94
C PHE A 170 5.78 -7.30 13.30
N SER A 171 4.47 -7.07 13.40
CA SER A 171 3.72 -7.37 14.62
C SER A 171 3.67 -8.88 14.91
N LEU A 172 3.55 -9.71 13.86
CA LEU A 172 3.70 -11.16 13.95
C LEU A 172 5.11 -11.51 14.43
N SER A 173 6.16 -10.97 13.81
CA SER A 173 7.55 -11.20 14.22
C SER A 173 7.73 -10.95 15.72
N ASN A 174 7.26 -9.80 16.21
CA ASN A 174 7.35 -9.44 17.64
C ASN A 174 6.47 -10.34 18.53
N ALA A 175 5.30 -10.76 18.05
CA ALA A 175 4.39 -11.64 18.80
C ALA A 175 4.94 -13.07 18.99
N LEU A 176 5.96 -13.46 18.21
CA LEU A 176 6.63 -14.75 18.33
C LEU A 176 7.78 -14.76 19.36
N ASP A 177 8.24 -13.60 19.83
CA ASP A 177 9.35 -13.50 20.78
C ASP A 177 9.12 -14.31 22.08
N PRO A 178 7.93 -14.30 22.72
CA PRO A 178 7.68 -15.11 23.91
C PRO A 178 7.77 -16.62 23.65
N LEU A 179 7.42 -17.06 22.43
CA LEU A 179 7.48 -18.47 22.04
C LEU A 179 8.92 -18.91 21.70
N ASN A 180 9.78 -17.96 21.33
CA ASN A 180 11.19 -18.22 21.02
C ASN A 180 12.01 -18.61 22.26
N VAL A 181 11.58 -18.17 23.46
CA VAL A 181 12.35 -18.37 24.71
C VAL A 181 11.91 -19.57 25.54
N THR A 182 10.75 -20.19 25.28
CA THR A 182 10.15 -21.15 26.23
C THR A 182 10.57 -22.62 26.08
N ASN A 183 11.16 -23.03 24.95
CA ASN A 183 11.85 -24.32 24.74
C ASN A 183 12.02 -24.50 23.23
N SER A 184 13.26 -24.47 22.76
CA SER A 184 13.66 -24.51 21.35
C SER A 184 13.40 -25.85 20.64
N GLN A 185 12.35 -26.60 21.01
CA GLN A 185 11.88 -27.75 20.24
C GLN A 185 10.91 -27.27 19.16
N ASN A 186 11.44 -27.12 17.94
CA ASN A 186 10.76 -27.30 16.65
C ASN A 186 9.34 -26.72 16.49
N ILE A 187 9.03 -25.55 17.04
CA ILE A 187 7.80 -24.86 16.62
C ILE A 187 8.00 -24.41 15.18
N LEU A 188 7.37 -25.15 14.26
CA LEU A 188 7.31 -24.80 12.86
C LEU A 188 6.06 -23.95 12.63
N ILE A 189 6.20 -22.85 11.91
CA ILE A 189 5.09 -22.06 11.40
C ILE A 189 5.36 -21.85 9.93
N ALA A 190 4.37 -22.15 9.06
CA ALA A 190 4.54 -22.08 7.61
C ALA A 190 5.77 -22.88 7.09
N GLY A 191 6.16 -23.94 7.80
CA GLY A 191 7.28 -24.82 7.50
C GLY A 191 8.63 -24.31 8.00
N MET A 192 8.65 -23.24 8.81
CA MET A 192 9.87 -22.57 9.25
C MET A 192 9.97 -22.52 10.77
N SER A 193 11.18 -22.67 11.30
CA SER A 193 11.45 -22.34 12.70
C SER A 193 11.16 -20.86 12.98
N ILE A 194 10.85 -20.49 14.23
CA ILE A 194 10.59 -19.10 14.62
C ILE A 194 11.74 -18.15 14.18
N PRO A 195 13.03 -18.43 14.46
CA PRO A 195 14.12 -17.55 14.00
C PRO A 195 14.19 -17.40 12.48
N THR A 196 14.00 -18.50 11.75
CA THR A 196 13.97 -18.47 10.27
C THR A 196 12.79 -17.63 9.78
N LEU A 197 11.61 -17.81 10.34
CA LEU A 197 10.41 -17.05 9.99
C LEU A 197 10.60 -15.55 10.25
N GLN A 198 11.12 -15.15 11.42
CA GLN A 198 11.38 -13.74 11.75
C GLN A 198 12.40 -13.11 10.78
N SER A 199 13.46 -13.85 10.43
CA SER A 199 14.45 -13.42 9.43
C SER A 199 13.84 -13.27 8.02
N THR A 200 13.03 -14.26 7.60
CA THR A 200 12.31 -14.23 6.32
C THR A 200 11.36 -13.02 6.25
N ILE A 201 10.61 -12.72 7.32
CA ILE A 201 9.74 -11.53 7.39
C ILE A 201 10.56 -10.26 7.16
N MET A 202 11.69 -10.10 7.84
CA MET A 202 12.54 -8.91 7.72
C MET A 202 13.06 -8.73 6.29
N GLN A 203 13.64 -9.79 5.72
CA GLN A 203 14.21 -9.75 4.38
C GLN A 203 13.14 -9.55 3.30
N ALA A 204 11.98 -10.19 3.44
CA ALA A 204 10.88 -10.06 2.50
C ALA A 204 10.28 -8.65 2.53
N ASN A 205 10.07 -8.07 3.73
CA ASN A 205 9.61 -6.68 3.85
C ASN A 205 10.61 -5.68 3.23
N SER A 206 11.92 -5.89 3.41
CA SER A 206 12.95 -5.09 2.73
C SER A 206 12.86 -5.22 1.21
N THR A 207 12.69 -6.45 0.71
CA THR A 207 12.53 -6.74 -0.72
C THR A 207 11.29 -6.06 -1.30
N LEU A 208 10.15 -6.13 -0.61
CA LEU A 208 8.90 -5.49 -1.01
C LEU A 208 9.01 -3.97 -1.04
N VAL A 209 9.61 -3.34 -0.02
CA VAL A 209 9.81 -1.87 0.00
C VAL A 209 10.72 -1.44 -1.13
N ASN A 210 11.78 -2.20 -1.44
CA ASN A 210 12.65 -1.89 -2.56
C ASN A 210 11.92 -2.06 -3.90
N GLY A 211 11.07 -3.09 -4.06
CA GLY A 211 10.21 -3.21 -5.23
C GLY A 211 9.27 -2.01 -5.41
N GLN A 212 8.68 -1.48 -4.32
CA GLN A 212 7.90 -0.25 -4.39
C GLN A 212 8.75 0.98 -4.76
N ALA A 213 10.00 1.04 -4.30
CA ALA A 213 10.93 2.10 -4.68
C ALA A 213 11.32 2.01 -6.17
N ASP A 214 11.47 0.80 -6.70
CA ASP A 214 11.72 0.56 -8.13
C ASP A 214 10.51 0.96 -8.98
N VAL A 215 9.29 0.61 -8.56
CA VAL A 215 8.05 1.08 -9.20
C VAL A 215 7.95 2.59 -9.16
N MET A 216 8.32 3.23 -8.05
CA MET A 216 8.33 4.69 -7.96
C MET A 216 9.37 5.32 -8.89
N ALA A 217 10.58 4.78 -8.96
CA ALA A 217 11.61 5.27 -9.87
C ALA A 217 11.14 5.15 -11.33
N ASP A 218 10.52 4.03 -11.68
CA ASP A 218 10.03 3.71 -13.01
C ASP A 218 8.76 4.51 -13.37
N ILE A 219 7.61 4.14 -12.81
CA ILE A 219 6.33 4.80 -13.11
C ILE A 219 6.31 6.26 -12.67
N GLY A 220 6.93 6.60 -11.54
CA GLY A 220 7.07 8.00 -11.13
C GLY A 220 7.96 8.79 -12.08
N GLY A 221 9.01 8.17 -12.62
CA GLY A 221 9.83 8.76 -13.67
C GLY A 221 9.04 8.98 -14.96
N LEU A 222 8.23 8.02 -15.38
CA LEU A 222 7.33 8.15 -16.54
C LEU A 222 6.30 9.27 -16.36
N SER A 223 5.75 9.42 -15.15
CA SER A 223 4.86 10.53 -14.79
C SER A 223 5.56 11.89 -14.85
N ILE A 224 6.87 11.97 -14.60
CA ILE A 224 7.65 13.20 -14.80
C ILE A 224 7.91 13.42 -16.29
N MET A 225 8.32 12.39 -17.04
CA MET A 225 8.51 12.47 -18.49
C MET A 225 7.26 12.98 -19.21
N HIS A 226 6.08 12.50 -18.83
CA HIS A 226 4.79 12.93 -19.39
C HIS A 226 4.50 14.42 -19.19
N GLN A 227 5.09 15.08 -18.18
CA GLN A 227 4.91 16.53 -17.99
C GLN A 227 5.67 17.34 -19.05
N HIS A 228 6.69 16.74 -19.69
CA HIS A 228 7.63 17.45 -20.56
C HIS A 228 7.59 16.99 -22.02
N TYR A 229 7.04 15.82 -22.32
CA TYR A 229 7.00 15.27 -23.67
C TYR A 229 5.59 14.80 -24.04
N ASP A 230 5.27 14.90 -25.33
CA ASP A 230 4.04 14.32 -25.87
C ASP A 230 4.04 12.80 -25.74
N SER A 231 2.89 12.24 -25.36
CA SER A 231 2.70 10.80 -25.16
C SER A 231 3.03 9.97 -26.41
N THR A 232 2.84 10.50 -27.63
CA THR A 232 3.22 9.79 -28.88
C THR A 232 4.74 9.63 -28.98
N VAL A 233 5.48 10.69 -28.64
CA VAL A 233 6.94 10.68 -28.67
C VAL A 233 7.48 9.73 -27.61
N LEU A 234 6.90 9.75 -26.41
CA LEU A 234 7.25 8.81 -25.34
C LEU A 234 6.97 7.35 -25.74
N ALA A 235 5.84 7.08 -26.38
CA ALA A 235 5.51 5.73 -26.87
C ALA A 235 6.54 5.20 -27.87
N GLN A 236 7.06 6.07 -28.75
CA GLN A 236 8.05 5.69 -29.75
C GLN A 236 9.45 5.54 -29.16
N GLN A 237 9.90 6.54 -28.39
CA GLN A 237 11.28 6.65 -27.92
C GLN A 237 11.58 5.72 -26.73
N LEU A 238 10.56 5.32 -25.97
CA LEU A 238 10.70 4.38 -24.86
C LEU A 238 10.22 2.96 -25.22
N ALA A 239 9.99 2.66 -26.50
CA ALA A 239 9.49 1.33 -26.92
C ALA A 239 10.40 0.16 -26.50
N SER A 240 11.71 0.39 -26.38
CA SER A 240 12.69 -0.63 -25.94
C SER A 240 12.49 -1.09 -24.50
N TYR A 241 11.78 -0.31 -23.68
CA TYR A 241 11.47 -0.65 -22.28
C TYR A 241 10.27 -1.61 -22.15
N GLY A 242 9.60 -1.90 -23.26
CA GLY A 242 8.61 -2.97 -23.34
C GLY A 242 7.34 -2.58 -24.12
N PRO A 243 6.68 -3.57 -24.75
CA PRO A 243 5.50 -3.31 -25.60
C PRO A 243 4.32 -2.73 -24.82
N ASN A 244 4.14 -3.14 -23.56
CA ASN A 244 3.06 -2.62 -22.71
C ASN A 244 3.28 -1.16 -22.31
N LEU A 245 4.53 -0.71 -22.20
CA LEU A 245 4.82 0.71 -21.95
C LEU A 245 4.50 1.58 -23.17
N ALA A 246 4.93 1.14 -24.36
CA ALA A 246 4.57 1.83 -25.60
C ALA A 246 3.04 1.91 -25.77
N LYS A 247 2.33 0.82 -25.49
CA LYS A 247 0.87 0.78 -25.50
C LYS A 247 0.25 1.73 -24.47
N ALA A 248 0.80 1.79 -23.26
CA ALA A 248 0.31 2.67 -22.22
C ALA A 248 0.40 4.15 -22.64
N PHE A 249 1.51 4.58 -23.24
CA PHE A 249 1.62 5.94 -23.76
C PHE A 249 0.73 6.22 -24.97
N GLN A 250 0.50 5.25 -25.86
CA GLN A 250 -0.50 5.41 -26.94
C GLN A 250 -1.91 5.65 -26.36
N LEU A 251 -2.29 4.92 -25.30
CA LEU A 251 -3.56 5.14 -24.60
C LEU A 251 -3.57 6.47 -23.86
N GLN A 252 -2.45 6.86 -23.25
CA GLN A 252 -2.30 8.15 -22.58
C GLN A 252 -2.49 9.30 -23.58
N LYS A 253 -1.95 9.21 -24.80
CA LYS A 253 -2.17 10.21 -25.86
C LYS A 253 -3.66 10.39 -26.17
N ILE A 254 -4.40 9.28 -26.31
CA ILE A 254 -5.84 9.29 -26.54
C ILE A 254 -6.58 9.97 -25.37
N ALA A 255 -6.13 9.76 -24.13
CA ALA A 255 -6.66 10.46 -22.97
C ALA A 255 -6.29 11.96 -22.98
N ASP A 256 -5.06 12.31 -23.31
CA ASP A 256 -4.59 13.69 -23.39
C ASP A 256 -5.40 14.50 -24.41
N ASP A 257 -5.67 13.92 -25.58
CA ASP A 257 -6.49 14.55 -26.62
C ASP A 257 -7.95 14.72 -26.18
N GLN A 258 -8.52 13.72 -25.50
CA GLN A 258 -9.84 13.85 -24.90
C GLN A 258 -9.89 14.96 -23.85
N SER A 259 -8.81 15.12 -23.07
CA SER A 259 -8.69 16.16 -22.05
C SER A 259 -8.70 17.56 -22.66
N LEU A 260 -8.09 17.74 -23.84
CA LEU A 260 -8.09 19.00 -24.57
C LEU A 260 -9.49 19.35 -25.09
N GLN A 261 -10.28 18.35 -25.48
CA GLN A 261 -11.63 18.55 -26.00
C GLN A 261 -12.69 18.77 -24.92
N THR A 262 -12.57 18.07 -23.79
CA THR A 262 -13.67 17.98 -22.78
C THR A 262 -13.27 18.37 -21.36
N GLY A 263 -11.99 18.70 -21.14
CA GLY A 263 -11.45 19.01 -19.82
C GLY A 263 -11.17 17.78 -18.95
N LEU A 264 -10.36 17.99 -17.91
CA LEU A 264 -9.89 16.93 -16.98
C LEU A 264 -10.98 16.32 -16.10
N ASN A 265 -12.12 17.00 -15.96
CA ASN A 265 -13.19 16.55 -15.08
C ASN A 265 -14.21 15.64 -15.79
N SER A 266 -14.14 15.54 -17.12
CA SER A 266 -15.10 14.76 -17.91
C SER A 266 -14.97 13.26 -17.65
N SER A 267 -16.09 12.54 -17.62
CA SER A 267 -16.11 11.09 -17.48
C SER A 267 -15.40 10.37 -18.64
N GLN A 268 -15.47 10.92 -19.85
CA GLN A 268 -14.79 10.36 -21.03
C GLN A 268 -13.28 10.42 -20.90
N PHE A 269 -12.73 11.56 -20.45
CA PHE A 269 -11.30 11.68 -20.18
C PHE A 269 -10.88 10.69 -19.09
N LYS A 270 -11.60 10.67 -17.96
CA LYS A 270 -11.30 9.80 -16.81
C LYS A 270 -11.28 8.33 -17.19
N GLN A 271 -12.21 7.88 -18.04
CA GLN A 271 -12.24 6.51 -18.55
C GLN A 271 -10.97 6.19 -19.38
N LYS A 272 -10.63 7.04 -20.36
CA LYS A 272 -9.44 6.83 -21.21
C LYS A 272 -8.13 6.89 -20.41
N ALA A 273 -8.03 7.81 -19.45
CA ALA A 273 -6.89 7.88 -18.55
C ALA A 273 -6.79 6.65 -17.64
N THR A 274 -7.92 6.05 -17.26
CA THR A 274 -7.96 4.78 -16.53
C THR A 274 -7.45 3.63 -17.40
N ASP A 275 -7.81 3.56 -18.68
CA ASP A 275 -7.29 2.55 -19.61
C ASP A 275 -5.75 2.66 -19.76
N ALA A 276 -5.23 3.87 -19.88
CA ALA A 276 -3.79 4.12 -19.89
C ALA A 276 -3.12 3.67 -18.57
N ALA A 277 -3.71 4.02 -17.43
CA ALA A 277 -3.22 3.61 -16.11
C ALA A 277 -3.20 2.09 -15.93
N ILE A 278 -4.19 1.36 -16.46
CA ILE A 278 -4.21 -0.10 -16.46
C ILE A 278 -3.02 -0.66 -17.27
N ALA A 279 -2.74 -0.08 -18.44
CA ALA A 279 -1.60 -0.51 -19.26
C ALA A 279 -0.24 -0.22 -18.59
N PHE A 280 -0.09 0.94 -17.93
CA PHE A 280 1.08 1.21 -17.07
C PHE A 280 1.17 0.21 -15.91
N GLY A 281 0.04 -0.18 -15.31
CA GLY A 281 -0.01 -1.24 -14.29
C GLY A 281 0.44 -2.60 -14.82
N ILE A 282 0.09 -2.96 -16.06
CA ILE A 282 0.58 -4.20 -16.67
C ILE A 282 2.11 -4.15 -16.83
N HIS A 283 2.64 -3.05 -17.37
CA HIS A 283 4.08 -2.85 -17.50
C HIS A 283 4.81 -2.98 -16.15
N GLU A 284 4.30 -2.31 -15.11
CA GLU A 284 4.81 -2.40 -13.74
C GLU A 284 4.81 -3.85 -13.22
N GLN A 285 3.69 -4.57 -13.35
CA GLN A 285 3.57 -5.93 -12.82
C GLN A 285 4.51 -6.93 -13.51
N GLU A 286 4.74 -6.78 -14.82
CA GLU A 286 5.54 -7.69 -15.63
C GLU A 286 7.03 -7.38 -15.59
N VAL A 287 7.41 -6.10 -15.74
CA VAL A 287 8.81 -5.70 -15.92
C VAL A 287 9.48 -5.38 -14.60
N ILE A 288 8.75 -4.80 -13.65
CA ILE A 288 9.34 -4.26 -12.42
C ILE A 288 9.11 -5.22 -11.25
N LEU A 289 7.87 -5.67 -11.04
CA LEU A 289 7.53 -6.48 -9.87
C LEU A 289 7.72 -7.99 -10.06
N GLN A 290 7.59 -8.53 -11.28
CA GLN A 290 7.79 -9.96 -11.48
C GLN A 290 9.18 -10.44 -11.05
N PRO A 291 10.31 -9.76 -11.39
CA PRO A 291 11.63 -10.16 -10.92
C PRO A 291 11.78 -10.18 -9.40
N MET A 292 11.02 -9.33 -8.69
CA MET A 292 10.96 -9.36 -7.24
C MET A 292 10.22 -10.62 -6.74
N TRP A 293 9.06 -10.93 -7.30
CA TRP A 293 8.24 -12.08 -6.95
C TRP A 293 8.85 -13.43 -7.33
N ASP A 294 9.73 -13.47 -8.35
CA ASP A 294 10.45 -14.67 -8.76
C ASP A 294 11.53 -15.11 -7.76
N LYS A 295 11.90 -14.24 -6.81
CA LYS A 295 12.89 -14.58 -5.77
C LYS A 295 12.38 -15.71 -4.87
N PRO A 296 13.21 -16.71 -4.52
CA PRO A 296 12.82 -17.79 -3.60
C PRO A 296 12.26 -17.27 -2.27
N LEU A 297 12.85 -16.19 -1.74
CA LEU A 297 12.40 -15.50 -0.54
C LEU A 297 10.91 -15.10 -0.59
N MET A 298 10.42 -14.66 -1.76
CA MET A 298 9.03 -14.24 -1.91
C MET A 298 8.05 -15.42 -1.94
N ARG A 299 8.50 -16.61 -2.37
CA ARG A 299 7.73 -17.85 -2.25
C ARG A 299 7.57 -18.27 -0.79
N ASP A 300 8.62 -18.11 0.00
CA ASP A 300 8.58 -18.39 1.44
C ASP A 300 7.73 -17.36 2.18
N PHE A 301 7.80 -16.09 1.79
CA PHE A 301 6.91 -15.05 2.30
C PHE A 301 5.43 -15.32 1.97
N ALA A 302 5.12 -15.87 0.79
CA ALA A 302 3.75 -16.25 0.45
C ALA A 302 3.17 -17.30 1.42
N LYS A 303 3.96 -18.29 1.83
CA LYS A 303 3.54 -19.28 2.86
C LYS A 303 3.25 -18.61 4.21
N ILE A 304 4.06 -17.62 4.60
CA ILE A 304 3.84 -16.84 5.83
C ILE A 304 2.53 -16.05 5.71
N ASN A 305 2.27 -15.45 4.56
CA ASN A 305 1.02 -14.75 4.30
C ASN A 305 -0.21 -15.68 4.38
N ASP A 306 -0.14 -16.88 3.79
CA ASP A 306 -1.21 -17.87 3.86
C ASP A 306 -1.47 -18.31 5.30
N PHE A 307 -0.41 -18.53 6.07
CA PHE A 307 -0.52 -18.79 7.51
C PHE A 307 -1.23 -17.63 8.23
N MET A 308 -0.81 -16.39 8.00
CA MET A 308 -1.44 -15.22 8.61
C MET A 308 -2.94 -15.16 8.26
N LEU A 309 -3.30 -15.36 6.99
CA LEU A 309 -4.70 -15.36 6.56
C LEU A 309 -5.53 -16.43 7.28
N SER A 310 -4.93 -17.58 7.60
CA SER A 310 -5.56 -18.65 8.38
C SER A 310 -5.78 -18.33 9.86
N LEU A 311 -5.05 -17.35 10.43
CA LEU A 311 -5.16 -16.97 11.85
C LEU A 311 -6.42 -16.18 12.18
N SER A 312 -7.16 -15.74 11.17
CA SER A 312 -8.41 -15.00 11.35
C SER A 312 -9.38 -15.42 10.27
N LEU A 313 -10.61 -14.89 10.30
CA LEU A 313 -11.45 -14.82 9.09
C LEU A 313 -10.83 -13.83 8.09
N GLU A 314 -9.54 -14.03 7.79
CA GLU A 314 -8.77 -13.42 6.73
C GLU A 314 -8.54 -11.90 6.90
N ASN A 315 -8.53 -11.43 8.14
CA ASN A 315 -8.31 -10.04 8.52
C ASN A 315 -6.83 -9.71 8.83
N ILE A 316 -5.98 -10.73 8.94
CA ILE A 316 -4.57 -10.65 9.29
C ILE A 316 -3.78 -11.23 8.11
N GLY A 317 -3.42 -10.43 7.12
CA GLY A 317 -2.68 -10.87 5.92
C GLY A 317 -3.02 -10.06 4.66
N LEU A 318 -2.30 -10.33 3.57
CA LEU A 318 -2.46 -9.67 2.27
C LEU A 318 -3.28 -10.53 1.31
N ARG A 319 -4.37 -9.96 0.77
CA ARG A 319 -5.31 -10.64 -0.13
C ARG A 319 -5.35 -10.05 -1.54
N GLY A 320 -4.69 -8.91 -1.73
CA GLY A 320 -4.89 -8.07 -2.91
C GLY A 320 -6.08 -7.12 -2.80
N ASP A 321 -6.79 -7.11 -1.66
CA ASP A 321 -7.77 -6.06 -1.35
C ASP A 321 -7.08 -4.70 -1.25
N ILE A 322 -7.74 -3.63 -1.69
CA ILE A 322 -7.18 -2.27 -1.66
C ILE A 322 -8.04 -1.41 -0.73
N PHE A 323 -7.44 -1.01 0.39
CA PHE A 323 -8.07 -0.10 1.35
C PHE A 323 -7.89 1.37 0.93
N ILE A 324 -9.00 2.06 0.74
CA ILE A 324 -9.08 3.48 0.41
C ILE A 324 -9.22 4.30 1.69
N GLY A 325 -8.10 4.55 2.35
CA GLY A 325 -8.06 5.33 3.59
C GLY A 325 -6.64 5.41 4.15
N VAL A 326 -6.47 6.10 5.28
CA VAL A 326 -5.14 6.31 5.87
C VAL A 326 -4.68 5.10 6.67
N ASN A 327 -5.54 4.56 7.54
CA ASN A 327 -5.21 3.40 8.37
C ASN A 327 -6.41 2.46 8.57
N LYS A 328 -6.30 1.24 8.03
CA LYS A 328 -7.37 0.24 8.04
C LYS A 328 -7.69 -0.33 9.42
N PHE A 329 -6.81 -0.13 10.40
CA PHE A 329 -7.03 -0.57 11.78
C PHE A 329 -7.56 0.52 12.70
N LYS A 330 -7.56 1.80 12.26
CA LYS A 330 -8.23 2.90 13.00
C LYS A 330 -9.69 3.05 12.62
N LEU A 331 -10.00 2.76 11.36
CA LEU A 331 -11.28 3.04 10.74
C LEU A 331 -12.22 1.82 10.87
N ILE A 332 -12.51 1.42 12.11
CA ILE A 332 -13.36 0.24 12.43
C ILE A 332 -14.82 0.44 11.99
N PHE A 333 -15.23 1.67 11.65
CA PHE A 333 -16.61 2.01 11.27
C PHE A 333 -16.82 2.40 9.80
N THR A 334 -15.84 2.21 8.91
CA THR A 334 -16.03 2.43 7.46
C THR A 334 -15.69 1.19 6.64
N PRO A 335 -16.53 0.13 6.70
CA PRO A 335 -16.40 -1.03 5.80
C PRO A 335 -16.57 -0.68 4.30
N TYR A 336 -16.94 0.56 3.97
CA TYR A 336 -17.37 1.01 2.64
C TYR A 336 -16.22 1.41 1.67
N LEU A 337 -14.96 1.32 2.08
CA LEU A 337 -13.82 1.81 1.28
C LEU A 337 -12.77 0.72 1.04
N ILE A 338 -13.19 -0.53 0.86
CA ILE A 338 -12.32 -1.64 0.46
C ILE A 338 -12.71 -2.09 -0.95
N ILE A 339 -11.79 -1.97 -1.90
CA ILE A 339 -11.93 -2.61 -3.21
C ILE A 339 -11.48 -4.05 -3.04
N ARG A 340 -12.41 -5.00 -3.21
CA ARG A 340 -12.11 -6.43 -3.07
C ARG A 340 -11.31 -6.94 -4.26
N ALA A 341 -10.33 -7.80 -4.00
CA ALA A 341 -9.67 -8.55 -5.06
C ALA A 341 -10.72 -9.38 -5.85
N PRO A 342 -10.56 -9.55 -7.17
CA PRO A 342 -11.38 -10.48 -7.93
C PRO A 342 -11.31 -11.88 -7.33
N LEU A 343 -12.44 -12.59 -7.23
CA LEU A 343 -12.51 -13.94 -6.65
C LEU A 343 -11.58 -14.96 -7.35
N SER A 344 -11.28 -14.72 -8.63
CA SER A 344 -10.36 -15.56 -9.41
C SER A 344 -8.88 -15.24 -9.21
N ALA A 345 -8.54 -14.12 -8.55
CA ALA A 345 -7.17 -13.66 -8.34
C ALA A 345 -6.71 -14.04 -6.93
N THR A 346 -6.32 -15.30 -6.76
CA THR A 346 -6.03 -15.88 -5.44
C THR A 346 -4.54 -16.00 -5.14
N ASN A 347 -3.66 -15.77 -6.12
CA ASN A 347 -2.23 -15.94 -5.98
C ASN A 347 -1.44 -14.66 -6.32
N LEU A 348 -1.01 -13.93 -5.29
CA LEU A 348 -0.22 -12.70 -5.47
C LEU A 348 1.15 -12.93 -6.12
N ALA A 349 1.69 -14.15 -6.13
CA ALA A 349 2.91 -14.45 -6.88
C ALA A 349 2.66 -14.57 -8.40
N ALA A 350 1.42 -14.83 -8.83
CA ALA A 350 1.07 -14.92 -10.23
C ALA A 350 0.87 -13.52 -10.86
N VAL A 351 1.62 -13.21 -11.92
CA VAL A 351 1.52 -11.93 -12.63
C VAL A 351 0.11 -11.64 -13.12
N LYS A 352 -0.59 -12.66 -13.64
CA LYS A 352 -1.95 -12.56 -14.15
C LYS A 352 -2.95 -12.10 -13.08
N ASP A 353 -2.82 -12.64 -11.87
CA ASP A 353 -3.69 -12.32 -10.74
C ASP A 353 -3.44 -10.89 -10.26
N ARG A 354 -2.17 -10.48 -10.16
CA ARG A 354 -1.82 -9.09 -9.82
C ARG A 354 -2.31 -8.09 -10.86
N ILE A 355 -2.23 -8.41 -12.16
CA ILE A 355 -2.80 -7.60 -13.24
C ILE A 355 -4.32 -7.50 -13.08
N ALA A 356 -5.01 -8.60 -12.76
CA ALA A 356 -6.45 -8.59 -12.54
C ALA A 356 -6.85 -7.72 -11.34
N ILE A 357 -6.10 -7.80 -10.24
CA ILE A 357 -6.28 -6.95 -9.05
C ILE A 357 -6.06 -5.47 -9.40
N ALA A 358 -4.94 -5.13 -10.05
CA ALA A 358 -4.64 -3.76 -10.44
C ALA A 358 -5.71 -3.18 -11.37
N ARG A 359 -6.14 -3.96 -12.38
CA ARG A 359 -7.23 -3.58 -13.29
C ARG A 359 -8.53 -3.30 -12.54
N ASN A 360 -8.94 -4.21 -11.66
CA ASN A 360 -10.15 -4.04 -10.84
C ASN A 360 -10.04 -2.80 -9.94
N GLY A 361 -8.87 -2.58 -9.34
CA GLY A 361 -8.56 -1.39 -8.54
C GLY A 361 -8.74 -0.08 -9.32
N PHE A 362 -8.18 0.00 -10.53
CA PHE A 362 -8.26 1.21 -11.36
C PHE A 362 -9.70 1.51 -11.78
N LEU A 363 -10.44 0.49 -12.25
CA LEU A 363 -11.83 0.64 -12.66
C LEU A 363 -12.72 1.06 -11.49
N THR A 364 -12.67 0.33 -10.37
CA THR A 364 -13.50 0.60 -9.20
C THR A 364 -13.19 1.97 -8.59
N LEU A 365 -11.91 2.34 -8.48
CA LEU A 365 -11.53 3.65 -7.94
C LEU A 365 -12.02 4.79 -8.84
N ASN A 366 -11.97 4.62 -10.16
CA ASN A 366 -12.48 5.62 -11.10
C ASN A 366 -14.01 5.80 -10.97
N GLU A 367 -14.76 4.70 -10.79
CA GLU A 367 -16.20 4.76 -10.51
C GLU A 367 -16.47 5.48 -9.19
N TRP A 368 -15.74 5.15 -8.12
CA TRP A 368 -15.92 5.79 -6.82
C TRP A 368 -15.58 7.28 -6.84
N LYS A 369 -14.54 7.69 -7.58
CA LYS A 369 -14.19 9.11 -7.77
C LYS A 369 -15.26 9.91 -8.52
N GLN A 370 -16.15 9.24 -9.25
CA GLN A 370 -17.27 9.87 -9.96
C GLN A 370 -18.57 9.81 -9.14
N ASN A 371 -18.62 9.00 -8.08
CA ASN A 371 -19.76 8.89 -7.20
C ASN A 371 -19.77 10.04 -6.15
N ILE A 372 -20.91 10.70 -5.98
CA ILE A 372 -21.05 11.85 -5.06
C ILE A 372 -20.79 11.51 -3.58
N LEU A 373 -21.02 10.26 -3.18
CA LEU A 373 -20.82 9.82 -1.79
C LEU A 373 -19.34 9.62 -1.46
N TYR A 374 -18.55 9.11 -2.42
CA TYR A 374 -17.15 8.73 -2.20
C TYR A 374 -16.15 9.78 -2.67
N SER A 375 -16.49 10.53 -3.73
CA SER A 375 -15.59 11.49 -4.37
C SER A 375 -14.97 12.56 -3.45
N PRO A 376 -15.65 13.06 -2.39
CA PRO A 376 -15.03 14.04 -1.49
C PRO A 376 -13.93 13.43 -0.62
N TRP A 377 -14.07 12.15 -0.23
CA TRP A 377 -13.20 11.51 0.77
C TRP A 377 -11.88 11.01 0.20
N ILE A 378 -11.90 10.55 -1.06
CA ILE A 378 -10.72 9.92 -1.69
C ILE A 378 -9.53 10.89 -1.75
N PRO A 379 -9.67 12.15 -2.24
CA PRO A 379 -8.57 13.11 -2.23
C PRO A 379 -8.12 13.48 -0.81
N THR A 380 -9.05 13.58 0.14
CA THR A 380 -8.72 13.85 1.55
C THR A 380 -7.84 12.77 2.14
N TYR A 381 -8.17 11.49 1.93
CA TYR A 381 -7.34 10.39 2.41
C TYR A 381 -6.00 10.34 1.69
N GLN A 382 -5.99 10.49 0.37
CA GLN A 382 -4.75 10.50 -0.43
C GLN A 382 -3.78 11.58 0.07
N ALA A 383 -4.28 12.79 0.35
CA ALA A 383 -3.48 13.89 0.86
C ALA A 383 -2.96 13.70 2.29
N GLN A 384 -3.52 12.77 3.08
CA GLN A 384 -3.07 12.45 4.43
C GLN A 384 -2.08 11.29 4.48
N LEU A 385 -2.01 10.47 3.42
CA LEU A 385 -1.15 9.30 3.37
C LEU A 385 0.33 9.67 3.59
N GLY A 386 0.97 8.94 4.51
CA GLY A 386 2.39 9.14 4.85
C GLY A 386 2.67 10.28 5.82
N LYS A 387 1.78 11.27 6.03
CA LYS A 387 2.08 12.56 6.70
C LYS A 387 2.05 12.54 8.24
N GLY A 388 2.28 11.41 8.89
CA GLY A 388 2.29 11.32 10.36
C GLY A 388 0.98 10.82 10.97
N ASP A 389 -0.16 11.19 10.37
CA ASP A 389 -1.47 10.70 10.79
C ASP A 389 -1.69 9.28 10.30
N GLY A 390 -2.26 8.45 11.16
CA GLY A 390 -2.62 7.08 10.76
C GLY A 390 -1.44 6.15 10.47
N ILE A 391 -0.21 6.47 10.88
CA ILE A 391 0.96 5.58 10.66
C ILE A 391 0.71 4.21 11.32
N TYR A 392 0.88 3.14 10.53
CA TYR A 392 1.00 1.80 11.07
C TYR A 392 2.35 1.66 11.79
N GLN A 393 2.33 1.45 13.11
CA GLN A 393 3.54 1.21 13.89
C GLN A 393 3.42 -0.11 14.65
N PRO A 394 4.29 -1.10 14.37
CA PRO A 394 4.46 -2.21 15.27
C PRO A 394 5.10 -1.71 16.60
N VAL A 395 4.49 -2.03 17.73
CA VAL A 395 5.05 -1.87 19.08
C VAL A 395 6.09 -2.95 19.30
N GLY A 396 7.19 -2.58 19.95
CA GLY A 396 8.34 -3.48 20.15
C GLY A 396 9.21 -3.63 18.91
N ALA A 397 9.04 -2.78 17.89
CA ALA A 397 9.96 -2.69 16.76
C ALA A 397 11.39 -2.42 17.27
N ARG A 398 12.20 -3.49 17.30
CA ARG A 398 13.64 -3.42 17.58
C ARG A 398 14.32 -2.46 16.61
#